data_AF-A0A7S4VSI9-F1
#
_entry.id   AF-A0A7S4VSI9-F1
#
_cell.length_a   1.000
_cell.length_b   1.000
_cell.length_c   1.000
_cell.angle_alpha   90.00
_cell.angle_beta   90.00
_cell.angle_gamma   90.00
#
_symmetry.space_group_name_H-M   'P 1'
#
loop_
_entity.id
_entity.type
_entity.pdbx_description
1 polymer ?
#
loop_
_entity_poly.entity_id
_entity_poly.type
_entity_poly.pdbx_seq_one_letter_code
_entity_poly.pdbx_strand_id
1 'polypeptide(L)'
;LKPICMHTGAPRAPPPTTAAHSLQWSAAAMAASSVIRNVRLGLRVVGGAVCVTLVALGVVLFTHPKTDDLFQFCHWLGQGLVFVGAGLTGMYWVCYPGPEPRQMYDAMRMAVGAGIFYFWLGTSIIGEVGGGALPKDHGMSSLCCIVGFLAWSVAAASLVMGCFTIEDPATADERAGLLAASDKDPAAVEEAPPGGWNSLAAAGRPLPPAGRPTESMGAS
;
A
#
# COMPACT_ATOMS: atom_id res chain seq x y z
N LEU A 1 45.09 24.29 38.87
CA LEU A 1 44.00 23.68 39.67
C LEU A 1 42.84 24.67 39.70
N LYS A 2 41.75 24.39 38.98
CA LYS A 2 40.61 25.30 38.80
C LYS A 2 39.46 24.77 39.66
N PRO A 3 38.84 25.57 40.55
CA PRO A 3 37.80 25.08 41.45
C PRO A 3 36.52 24.78 40.67
N ILE A 4 35.99 23.58 40.88
CA ILE A 4 34.70 23.12 40.35
C ILE A 4 33.63 23.62 41.34
N CYS A 5 32.90 24.68 40.97
CA CYS A 5 31.71 25.11 41.70
C CYS A 5 30.56 24.14 41.40
N MET A 6 30.18 23.31 42.36
CA MET A 6 28.94 22.54 42.32
C MET A 6 27.75 23.49 42.48
N HIS A 7 27.06 23.78 41.37
CA HIS A 7 25.76 24.45 41.40
C HIS A 7 24.68 23.44 41.83
N THR A 8 24.31 23.47 43.11
CA THR A 8 23.08 22.85 43.63
C THR A 8 21.88 23.68 43.15
N GLY A 9 21.41 23.41 41.93
CA GLY A 9 20.18 23.99 41.40
C GLY A 9 18.96 23.35 42.06
N ALA A 10 18.19 24.14 42.81
CA ALA A 10 16.91 23.71 43.35
C ALA A 10 15.94 23.32 42.21
N PRO A 11 15.17 22.23 42.36
CA PRO A 11 14.22 21.79 41.33
C PRO A 11 13.13 22.85 41.13
N ARG A 12 13.12 23.49 39.95
CA ARG A 12 12.04 24.39 39.54
C ARG A 12 10.77 23.58 39.31
N ALA A 13 9.70 23.90 40.04
CA ALA A 13 8.38 23.33 39.79
C ALA A 13 7.93 23.65 38.34
N PRO A 14 7.41 22.67 37.59
CA PRO A 14 6.95 22.89 36.23
C PRO A 14 5.73 23.82 36.22
N PRO A 15 5.61 24.71 35.21
CA PRO A 15 4.48 25.64 35.12
C PRO A 15 3.15 24.87 34.95
N PRO A 16 2.07 25.23 35.67
CA PRO A 16 0.81 24.49 35.70
C PRO A 16 -0.04 24.55 34.41
N THR A 17 0.47 25.16 33.33
CA THR A 17 -0.28 25.38 32.08
C THR A 17 -0.09 24.30 31.00
N THR A 18 0.84 23.36 31.18
CA THR A 18 1.19 22.38 30.12
C THR A 18 0.20 21.22 29.98
N ALA A 19 -0.52 20.83 31.03
CA ALA A 19 -1.38 19.65 31.01
C ALA A 19 -2.72 19.86 30.27
N ALA A 20 -3.27 21.08 30.28
CA ALA A 20 -4.52 21.38 29.57
C ALA A 20 -4.30 21.43 28.05
N HIS A 21 -3.13 21.91 27.61
CA HIS A 21 -2.81 22.00 26.19
C HIS A 21 -2.63 20.61 25.58
N SER A 22 -1.93 19.68 26.24
CA SER A 22 -1.70 18.33 25.70
C SER A 22 -2.99 17.55 25.44
N LEU A 23 -4.01 17.69 26.31
CA LEU A 23 -5.30 17.02 26.13
C LEU A 23 -6.06 17.52 24.88
N GLN A 24 -5.96 18.81 24.56
CA GLN A 24 -6.64 19.39 23.39
C GLN A 24 -6.05 18.88 22.07
N TRP A 25 -4.73 18.75 21.98
CA TRP A 25 -4.06 18.21 20.78
C TRP A 25 -4.38 16.74 20.56
N SER A 26 -4.45 15.93 21.63
CA SER A 26 -4.82 14.51 21.52
C SER A 26 -6.24 14.32 21.00
N ALA A 27 -7.20 15.13 21.44
CA ALA A 27 -8.59 15.04 20.95
C ALA A 27 -8.70 15.41 19.46
N ALA A 28 -8.02 16.49 19.04
CA ALA A 28 -7.98 16.91 17.63
C ALA A 28 -7.32 15.85 16.73
N ALA A 29 -6.21 15.25 17.17
CA ALA A 29 -5.51 14.19 16.45
C ALA A 29 -6.37 12.93 16.28
N MET A 30 -7.08 12.50 17.34
CA MET A 30 -7.99 11.35 17.27
C MET A 30 -9.18 11.56 16.33
N ALA A 31 -9.73 12.78 16.29
CA ALA A 31 -10.78 13.13 15.34
C ALA A 31 -10.28 13.10 13.89
N ALA A 32 -9.09 13.67 13.64
CA ALA A 32 -8.48 13.70 12.31
C ALA A 32 -8.16 12.29 11.78
N SER A 33 -7.64 11.39 12.63
CA SER A 33 -7.30 10.02 12.23
C SER A 33 -8.53 9.21 11.79
N SER A 34 -9.66 9.40 12.48
CA SER A 34 -10.93 8.76 12.14
C SER A 34 -11.46 9.22 10.78
N VAL A 35 -11.38 10.52 10.49
CA VAL A 35 -11.80 11.09 9.20
C VAL A 35 -10.91 10.57 8.07
N ILE A 36 -9.60 10.60 8.23
CA ILE A 36 -8.63 10.09 7.24
C ILE A 36 -8.89 8.62 6.92
N ARG A 37 -9.14 7.79 7.95
CA ARG A 37 -9.47 6.38 7.77
C ARG A 37 -10.76 6.19 6.97
N ASN A 38 -11.80 6.95 7.28
CA ASN A 38 -13.08 6.88 6.57
C ASN A 38 -12.95 7.33 5.11
N VAL A 39 -12.19 8.40 4.84
CA VAL A 39 -11.91 8.88 3.48
C VAL A 39 -11.14 7.82 2.69
N ARG A 40 -10.10 7.20 3.27
CA ARG A 40 -9.36 6.11 2.62
C ARG A 40 -10.25 4.91 2.31
N LEU A 41 -11.14 4.55 3.22
CA LEU A 41 -12.10 3.47 3.01
C LEU A 41 -13.07 3.82 1.86
N GLY A 42 -13.62 5.04 1.86
CA GLY A 42 -14.48 5.53 0.79
C GLY A 42 -13.80 5.50 -0.58
N LEU A 43 -12.55 5.98 -0.66
CA LEU A 43 -11.76 5.93 -1.89
C LEU A 43 -11.52 4.50 -2.37
N ARG A 44 -11.29 3.54 -1.46
CA ARG A 44 -11.16 2.12 -1.83
C ARG A 44 -12.46 1.54 -2.37
N VAL A 45 -13.61 1.87 -1.76
CA VAL A 45 -14.92 1.40 -2.24
C VAL A 45 -15.23 1.97 -3.62
N VAL A 46 -15.02 3.28 -3.83
CA VAL A 46 -15.25 3.94 -5.13
C VAL A 46 -14.28 3.39 -6.18
N GLY A 47 -12.99 3.27 -5.86
CA GLY A 47 -11.99 2.68 -6.76
C GLY A 47 -12.33 1.23 -7.12
N GLY A 48 -12.76 0.43 -6.15
CA GLY A 48 -13.25 -0.93 -6.37
C GLY A 48 -14.47 -0.99 -7.30
N ALA A 49 -15.43 -0.10 -7.11
CA ALA A 49 -16.61 0.01 -7.99
C ALA A 49 -16.22 0.37 -9.44
N VAL A 50 -15.26 1.29 -9.62
CA VAL A 50 -14.70 1.62 -10.94
C VAL A 50 -14.05 0.38 -11.58
N CYS A 51 -13.28 -0.40 -10.81
CA CYS A 51 -12.62 -1.62 -11.29
C CYS A 51 -13.62 -2.71 -11.70
N VAL A 52 -14.67 -2.94 -10.90
CA VAL A 52 -15.75 -3.89 -11.24
C VAL A 52 -16.47 -3.44 -12.52
N THR A 53 -16.72 -2.14 -12.67
CA THR A 53 -17.37 -1.60 -13.87
C THR A 53 -16.50 -1.79 -15.11
N LEU A 54 -15.17 -1.62 -15.00
CA LEU A 54 -14.22 -1.92 -16.07
C LEU A 54 -14.24 -3.39 -16.49
N VAL A 55 -14.26 -4.32 -15.53
CA VAL A 55 -14.38 -5.76 -15.83
C VAL A 55 -15.70 -6.03 -16.57
N ALA A 56 -16.80 -5.46 -16.08
CA ALA A 56 -18.11 -5.61 -16.73
C ALA A 56 -18.11 -5.04 -18.16
N LEU A 57 -17.53 -3.85 -18.38
CA LEU A 57 -17.37 -3.26 -19.71
C LEU A 57 -16.52 -4.13 -20.64
N GLY A 58 -15.42 -4.70 -20.12
CA GLY A 58 -14.59 -5.65 -20.87
C GLY A 58 -15.37 -6.91 -21.26
N VAL A 59 -16.18 -7.47 -20.37
CA VAL A 59 -17.06 -8.62 -20.66
C VAL A 59 -18.14 -8.27 -21.69
N VAL A 60 -18.77 -7.10 -21.57
CA VAL A 60 -19.73 -6.60 -22.56
C VAL A 60 -19.06 -6.40 -23.93
N LEU A 61 -17.79 -5.99 -23.96
CA LEU A 61 -17.05 -5.87 -25.21
C LEU A 61 -16.94 -7.24 -25.93
N PHE A 62 -16.80 -8.32 -25.16
CA PHE A 62 -16.75 -9.68 -25.70
C PHE A 62 -18.07 -10.18 -26.29
N THR A 63 -19.22 -9.56 -25.97
CA THR A 63 -20.52 -9.98 -26.52
C THR A 63 -20.78 -9.47 -27.94
N HIS A 64 -19.97 -8.53 -28.44
CA HIS A 64 -20.10 -7.93 -29.76
C HIS A 64 -18.78 -8.02 -30.54
N PRO A 65 -18.37 -9.21 -31.00
CA PRO A 65 -17.10 -9.39 -31.71
C PRO A 65 -17.10 -8.67 -33.05
N LYS A 66 -15.97 -8.02 -33.37
CA LYS A 66 -15.70 -7.46 -34.70
C LYS A 66 -14.81 -8.41 -35.48
N THR A 67 -15.39 -9.09 -36.46
CA THR A 67 -14.70 -10.12 -37.25
C THR A 67 -14.47 -9.75 -38.70
N ASP A 68 -14.71 -8.49 -39.08
CA ASP A 68 -14.62 -8.05 -40.48
C ASP A 68 -13.18 -7.97 -41.01
N ASP A 69 -12.21 -7.67 -40.13
CA ASP A 69 -10.79 -7.58 -40.46
C ASP A 69 -9.96 -8.12 -39.28
N LEU A 70 -8.89 -8.86 -39.57
CA LEU A 70 -7.95 -9.38 -38.56
C LEU A 70 -7.37 -8.26 -37.71
N PHE A 71 -7.08 -7.09 -38.30
CA PHE A 71 -6.56 -5.95 -37.56
C PHE A 71 -7.58 -5.44 -36.54
N GLN A 72 -8.85 -5.30 -36.95
CA GLN A 72 -9.92 -4.86 -36.05
C GLN A 72 -10.22 -5.89 -34.96
N PHE A 73 -10.16 -7.18 -35.31
CA PHE A 73 -10.33 -8.28 -34.35
C PHE A 73 -9.24 -8.25 -33.28
N CYS A 74 -7.97 -8.16 -33.67
CA CYS A 74 -6.85 -8.08 -32.73
C CYS A 74 -6.93 -6.82 -31.85
N HIS A 75 -7.30 -5.69 -32.43
CA HIS A 75 -7.47 -4.44 -31.67
C HIS A 75 -8.59 -4.54 -30.65
N TRP A 76 -9.77 -5.03 -31.06
CA TRP A 76 -10.92 -5.28 -30.18
C TRP A 76 -10.59 -6.25 -29.04
N LEU A 77 -9.93 -7.37 -29.36
CA LEU A 77 -9.52 -8.36 -28.38
C LEU A 77 -8.52 -7.77 -27.37
N GLY A 78 -7.53 -7.02 -27.87
CA GLY A 78 -6.55 -6.34 -27.02
C GLY A 78 -7.21 -5.34 -26.08
N GLN A 79 -8.15 -4.54 -26.57
CA GLN A 79 -8.89 -3.59 -25.76
C GLN A 79 -9.73 -4.26 -24.66
N GLY A 80 -10.45 -5.33 -25.00
CA GLY A 80 -11.24 -6.11 -24.03
C GLY A 80 -10.36 -6.73 -22.95
N LEU A 81 -9.23 -7.33 -23.33
CA LEU A 81 -8.25 -7.89 -22.39
C LEU A 81 -7.63 -6.83 -21.48
N VAL A 82 -7.35 -5.63 -22.00
CA VAL A 82 -6.82 -4.52 -21.20
C VAL A 82 -7.84 -4.08 -20.14
N PHE A 83 -9.13 -3.94 -20.49
CA PHE A 83 -10.16 -3.57 -19.51
C PHE A 83 -10.36 -4.64 -18.43
N VAL A 84 -10.43 -5.92 -18.81
CA VAL A 84 -10.55 -7.01 -17.84
C VAL A 84 -9.29 -7.09 -16.97
N GLY A 85 -8.10 -7.08 -17.57
CA GLY A 85 -6.83 -7.19 -16.85
C GLY A 85 -6.59 -6.03 -15.89
N ALA A 86 -6.85 -4.79 -16.33
CA ALA A 86 -6.70 -3.61 -15.47
C ALA A 86 -7.75 -3.61 -14.35
N GLY A 87 -9.01 -3.95 -14.66
CA GLY A 87 -10.06 -4.09 -13.65
C GLY A 87 -9.73 -5.15 -12.58
N LEU A 88 -9.25 -6.32 -12.99
CA LEU A 88 -8.81 -7.37 -12.06
C LEU A 88 -7.59 -6.96 -11.23
N THR A 89 -6.63 -6.25 -11.83
CA THR A 89 -5.45 -5.74 -11.12
C THR A 89 -5.86 -4.72 -10.04
N GLY A 90 -6.78 -3.81 -10.37
CA GLY A 90 -7.33 -2.86 -9.40
C GLY A 90 -8.15 -3.55 -8.29
N MET A 91 -8.95 -4.55 -8.63
CA MET A 91 -9.66 -5.37 -7.64
C MET A 91 -8.69 -6.11 -6.71
N TYR A 92 -7.59 -6.65 -7.25
CA TYR A 92 -6.56 -7.30 -6.45
C TYR A 92 -5.97 -6.33 -5.41
N TRP A 93 -5.68 -5.08 -5.79
CA TRP A 93 -5.23 -4.04 -4.84
C TRP A 93 -6.27 -3.68 -3.77
N VAL A 94 -7.56 -3.75 -4.07
CA VAL A 94 -8.63 -3.50 -3.10
C VAL A 94 -8.79 -4.66 -2.13
N CYS A 95 -8.74 -5.90 -2.62
CA CYS A 95 -8.93 -7.11 -1.81
C CYS A 95 -7.70 -7.49 -0.97
N TYR A 96 -6.50 -7.20 -1.48
CA TYR A 96 -5.23 -7.50 -0.83
C TYR A 96 -4.50 -6.19 -0.53
N PRO A 97 -4.96 -5.42 0.47
CA PRO A 97 -4.20 -4.27 0.91
C PRO A 97 -2.82 -4.78 1.34
N GLY A 98 -1.78 -4.28 0.68
CA GLY A 98 -0.40 -4.60 1.02
C GLY A 98 -0.09 -4.30 2.48
N PRO A 99 1.04 -4.81 3.01
CA PRO A 99 1.47 -4.49 4.37
C PRO A 99 1.49 -2.97 4.55
N GLU A 100 1.07 -2.52 5.73
CA GLU A 100 1.02 -1.10 6.05
C GLU A 100 2.39 -0.46 5.76
N PRO A 101 2.44 0.63 4.98
CA PRO A 101 3.70 1.20 4.53
C PRO A 101 4.52 1.62 5.73
N ARG A 102 5.69 1.00 5.87
CA ARG A 102 6.60 1.23 7.01
C ARG A 102 7.36 2.54 6.89
N GLN A 103 7.42 3.13 5.71
CA GLN A 103 8.16 4.35 5.44
C GLN A 103 7.26 5.32 4.67
N MET A 104 7.43 6.63 4.91
CA MET A 104 6.73 7.68 4.17
C MET A 104 6.91 7.53 2.65
N TYR A 105 8.10 7.13 2.22
CA TYR A 105 8.41 6.86 0.80
C TYR A 105 7.51 5.77 0.19
N ASP A 106 7.25 4.68 0.93
CA ASP A 106 6.39 3.60 0.46
C ASP A 106 4.93 4.07 0.33
N ALA A 107 4.45 4.84 1.30
CA ALA A 107 3.10 5.42 1.25
C ALA A 107 2.93 6.35 0.06
N MET A 108 3.91 7.24 -0.18
CA MET A 108 3.92 8.16 -1.32
C MET A 108 4.00 7.40 -2.65
N ARG A 109 4.88 6.39 -2.75
CA ARG A 109 5.00 5.55 -3.96
C ARG A 109 3.69 4.83 -4.28
N MET A 110 3.02 4.28 -3.27
CA MET A 110 1.72 3.63 -3.43
C MET A 110 0.64 4.64 -3.85
N ALA A 111 0.61 5.83 -3.25
CA ALA A 111 -0.35 6.88 -3.59
C ALA A 111 -0.15 7.41 -5.03
N VAL A 112 1.10 7.63 -5.45
CA VAL A 112 1.45 8.05 -6.81
C VAL A 112 1.13 6.95 -7.81
N GLY A 113 1.48 5.69 -7.50
CA GLY A 113 1.16 4.54 -8.34
C GLY A 113 -0.35 4.38 -8.55
N ALA A 114 -1.14 4.47 -7.47
CA ALA A 114 -2.59 4.47 -7.55
C ALA A 114 -3.12 5.67 -8.35
N GLY A 115 -2.59 6.87 -8.11
CA GLY A 115 -2.96 8.09 -8.84
C GLY A 115 -2.75 7.96 -10.35
N ILE A 116 -1.57 7.53 -10.78
CA ILE A 116 -1.25 7.32 -12.20
C ILE A 116 -2.16 6.23 -12.80
N PHE A 117 -2.36 5.13 -12.08
CA PHE A 117 -3.22 4.04 -12.53
C PHE A 117 -4.67 4.48 -12.77
N TYR A 118 -5.31 5.12 -11.80
CA TYR A 118 -6.68 5.60 -11.94
C TYR A 118 -6.80 6.76 -12.94
N PHE A 119 -5.78 7.62 -13.04
CA PHE A 119 -5.73 8.66 -14.06
C PHE A 119 -5.73 8.07 -15.48
N TRP A 120 -4.84 7.10 -15.72
CA TRP A 120 -4.75 6.37 -16.97
C TRP A 120 -6.06 5.67 -17.30
N LEU A 121 -6.67 4.97 -16.34
CA LEU A 121 -7.99 4.35 -16.51
C LEU A 121 -9.06 5.36 -16.94
N GLY A 122 -9.12 6.52 -16.29
CA GLY A 122 -10.07 7.56 -16.65
C GLY A 122 -9.88 8.05 -18.09
N THR A 123 -8.63 8.23 -18.54
CA THR A 123 -8.34 8.59 -19.94
C THR A 123 -8.73 7.49 -20.92
N SER A 124 -8.48 6.23 -20.59
CA SER A 124 -8.86 5.09 -21.44
C SER A 124 -10.39 4.97 -21.56
N ILE A 125 -11.14 5.11 -20.47
CA ILE A 125 -12.61 5.00 -20.50
C ILE A 125 -13.23 6.15 -21.31
N ILE A 126 -12.79 7.39 -21.08
CA ILE A 126 -13.32 8.56 -21.80
C ILE A 126 -12.90 8.53 -23.28
N GLY A 127 -11.68 8.04 -23.58
CA GLY A 127 -11.21 7.87 -24.96
C GLY A 127 -12.08 6.92 -25.79
N GLU A 128 -12.73 5.96 -25.13
CA GLU A 128 -13.68 5.06 -25.78
C GLU A 128 -15.08 5.65 -25.97
N VAL A 129 -15.39 6.79 -25.33
CA VAL A 129 -16.67 7.47 -25.53
C VAL A 129 -16.71 8.08 -26.93
N GLY A 130 -17.61 7.56 -27.78
CA GLY A 130 -17.70 7.92 -29.19
C GLY A 130 -16.78 7.09 -30.10
N GLY A 131 -15.99 6.18 -29.51
CA GLY A 131 -15.25 5.17 -30.24
C GLY A 131 -16.17 4.14 -30.90
N GLY A 132 -15.56 3.25 -31.69
CA GLY A 132 -16.31 2.19 -32.38
C GLY A 132 -16.60 0.95 -31.53
N ALA A 133 -15.99 0.82 -30.34
CA ALA A 133 -15.93 -0.45 -29.62
C ALA A 133 -17.18 -0.71 -28.76
N LEU A 134 -17.76 0.32 -28.14
CA LEU A 134 -18.96 0.23 -27.31
C LEU A 134 -20.24 0.56 -28.11
N PRO A 135 -21.40 0.01 -27.71
CA PRO A 135 -22.69 0.42 -28.27
C PRO A 135 -22.88 1.93 -28.16
N LYS A 136 -23.38 2.58 -29.23
CA LYS A 136 -23.59 4.04 -29.30
C LYS A 136 -24.79 4.54 -28.48
N ASP A 137 -25.21 3.78 -27.47
CA ASP A 137 -26.33 4.13 -26.63
C ASP A 137 -25.95 5.32 -25.73
N HIS A 138 -26.81 6.34 -25.67
CA HIS A 138 -26.60 7.52 -24.82
C HIS A 138 -26.40 7.15 -23.35
N GLY A 139 -27.04 6.08 -22.88
CA GLY A 139 -26.87 5.55 -21.53
C GLY A 139 -25.45 5.05 -21.26
N MET A 140 -24.89 4.24 -22.16
CA MET A 140 -23.53 3.71 -22.03
C MET A 140 -22.48 4.82 -22.12
N SER A 141 -22.65 5.78 -23.04
CA SER A 141 -21.77 6.94 -23.13
C SER A 141 -21.77 7.75 -21.83
N SER A 142 -22.94 8.00 -21.24
CA SER A 142 -23.06 8.71 -19.96
C SER A 142 -22.41 7.94 -18.81
N LEU A 143 -22.62 6.62 -18.76
CA LEU A 143 -22.01 5.75 -17.76
C LEU A 143 -20.47 5.79 -17.85
N CYS A 144 -19.90 5.64 -19.04
CA CYS A 144 -18.46 5.73 -19.25
C CYS A 144 -17.91 7.09 -18.84
N CYS A 145 -18.58 8.19 -19.17
CA CYS A 145 -18.20 9.52 -18.71
C CYS A 145 -18.17 9.62 -17.17
N ILE A 146 -19.24 9.18 -16.50
CA ILE A 146 -19.34 9.22 -15.02
C ILE A 146 -18.21 8.38 -14.41
N VAL A 147 -17.99 7.17 -14.89
CA VAL A 147 -16.94 6.27 -14.38
C VAL A 147 -15.54 6.87 -14.62
N GLY A 148 -15.32 7.48 -15.77
CA GLY A 148 -14.07 8.19 -16.08
C GLY A 148 -13.79 9.34 -15.11
N PHE A 149 -14.80 10.18 -14.83
CA PHE A 149 -14.69 11.26 -13.84
C PHE A 149 -14.50 10.75 -12.40
N LEU A 150 -15.16 9.65 -12.04
CA LEU A 150 -14.94 9.00 -10.74
C LEU A 150 -13.50 8.49 -10.63
N ALA A 151 -12.95 7.87 -11.69
CA ALA A 151 -11.56 7.43 -11.71
C ALA A 151 -10.59 8.60 -11.51
N TRP A 152 -10.79 9.73 -12.19
CA TRP A 152 -9.99 10.94 -12.00
C TRP A 152 -10.12 11.52 -10.59
N SER A 153 -11.32 11.50 -10.02
CA SER A 153 -11.56 11.97 -8.64
C SER A 153 -10.80 11.10 -7.63
N VAL A 154 -10.84 9.77 -7.80
CA VAL A 154 -10.06 8.82 -6.98
C VAL A 154 -8.56 9.04 -7.16
N ALA A 155 -8.09 9.31 -8.39
CA ALA A 155 -6.68 9.60 -8.65
C ALA A 155 -6.23 10.87 -7.92
N ALA A 156 -6.96 11.98 -8.07
CA ALA A 156 -6.66 13.25 -7.43
C ALA A 156 -6.67 13.12 -5.90
N ALA A 157 -7.72 12.49 -5.35
CA ALA A 157 -7.83 12.28 -3.91
C ALA A 157 -6.71 11.36 -3.37
N SER A 158 -6.30 10.33 -4.11
CA SER A 158 -5.19 9.46 -3.72
C SER A 158 -3.86 10.22 -3.65
N LEU A 159 -3.59 11.09 -4.63
CA LEU A 159 -2.41 11.96 -4.63
C LEU A 159 -2.44 12.95 -3.47
N VAL A 160 -3.57 13.61 -3.25
CA VAL A 160 -3.76 14.56 -2.14
C VAL A 160 -3.55 13.87 -0.79
N MET A 161 -4.15 12.70 -0.59
CA MET A 161 -3.97 11.90 0.63
C MET A 161 -2.52 11.41 0.79
N GLY A 162 -1.81 11.15 -0.31
CA GLY A 162 -0.38 10.85 -0.30
C GLY A 162 0.43 12.02 0.26
N CYS A 163 0.15 13.25 -0.19
CA CYS A 163 0.83 14.47 0.27
C CYS A 163 0.56 14.79 1.75
N PHE A 164 -0.61 14.41 2.27
CA PHE A 164 -1.01 14.64 3.67
C PHE A 164 -0.72 13.47 4.60
N THR A 165 0.13 12.51 4.19
CA THR A 165 0.61 11.47 5.10
C THR A 165 1.63 12.11 6.05
N ILE A 166 1.12 12.86 7.03
CA ILE A 166 1.91 13.39 8.14
C ILE A 166 2.35 12.16 8.94
N GLU A 167 3.65 11.91 8.98
CA GLU A 167 4.25 10.95 9.90
C GLU A 167 3.79 11.35 11.29
N ASP A 168 2.94 10.53 11.92
CA ASP A 168 2.52 10.80 13.29
C ASP A 168 3.76 10.59 14.18
N PRO A 169 4.31 11.68 14.77
CA PRO A 169 5.54 11.59 15.54
C PRO A 169 5.38 10.64 16.72
N ALA A 170 4.17 10.45 17.24
CA ALA A 170 3.91 9.51 18.33
C ALA A 170 4.22 8.05 17.91
N THR A 171 3.84 7.66 16.70
CA THR A 171 4.20 6.33 16.17
C THR A 171 5.69 6.22 15.81
N ALA A 172 6.34 7.31 15.44
CA ALA A 172 7.79 7.30 15.21
C ALA A 172 8.56 7.04 16.51
N ASP A 173 8.16 7.69 17.61
CA ASP A 173 8.77 7.54 18.94
C ASP A 173 8.49 6.17 19.57
N GLU A 174 7.24 5.68 19.52
CA GLU A 174 6.92 4.31 19.98
C GLU A 174 7.74 3.26 19.23
N ARG A 175 7.93 3.47 17.92
CA ARG A 175 8.69 2.56 17.07
C ARG A 175 10.20 2.66 17.29
N ALA A 176 10.73 3.85 17.52
CA ALA A 176 12.12 4.03 17.94
C ALA A 176 12.36 3.35 19.29
N GLY A 177 11.40 3.42 20.21
CA GLY A 177 11.42 2.69 21.48
C GLY A 177 11.44 1.16 21.30
N LEU A 178 10.59 0.61 20.42
CA LEU A 178 10.56 -0.83 20.12
C LEU A 178 11.85 -1.33 19.44
N LEU A 179 12.42 -0.55 18.51
CA LEU A 179 13.69 -0.89 17.87
C LEU A 179 14.86 -0.81 18.84
N ALA A 180 14.91 0.23 19.68
CA ALA A 180 15.92 0.36 20.73
C ALA A 180 15.82 -0.72 21.81
N ALA A 181 14.60 -1.22 22.08
CA ALA A 181 14.39 -2.36 22.96
C ALA A 181 14.83 -3.69 22.31
N SER A 182 14.69 -3.83 20.99
CA SER A 182 15.10 -5.03 20.26
C SER A 182 16.62 -5.15 20.07
N ASP A 183 17.37 -4.03 20.08
CA ASP A 183 18.85 -4.04 20.03
C ASP A 183 19.50 -4.29 21.40
N LYS A 184 18.72 -4.23 22.48
CA LYS A 184 19.17 -4.60 23.82
C LYS A 184 19.12 -6.12 23.98
N ASP A 185 20.29 -6.72 23.83
CA ASP A 185 20.70 -8.08 24.21
C ASP A 185 20.30 -9.28 23.32
N PRO A 186 21.09 -9.57 22.27
CA PRO A 186 21.41 -10.95 21.91
C PRO A 186 22.46 -11.59 22.85
N ALA A 187 23.05 -10.83 23.79
CA ALA A 187 24.08 -11.34 24.70
C ALA A 187 23.52 -11.97 25.98
N ALA A 188 22.25 -11.74 26.30
CA ALA A 188 21.50 -12.58 27.23
C ALA A 188 20.91 -13.76 26.45
N VAL A 189 21.77 -14.58 25.84
CA VAL A 189 21.48 -16.02 25.76
C VAL A 189 21.46 -16.47 27.22
N GLU A 190 20.31 -16.33 27.85
CA GLU A 190 19.97 -17.03 29.07
C GLU A 190 20.33 -18.49 28.79
N GLU A 191 21.43 -18.95 29.41
CA GLU A 191 21.82 -20.36 29.41
C GLU A 191 20.56 -21.13 29.73
N ALA A 192 20.02 -21.82 28.73
CA ALA A 192 18.82 -22.61 28.90
C ALA A 192 19.05 -23.49 30.14
N PRO A 193 18.17 -23.44 31.16
CA PRO A 193 18.40 -24.18 32.38
C PRO A 193 18.67 -25.63 32.02
N PRO A 194 19.75 -26.24 32.55
CA PRO A 194 20.14 -27.62 32.22
C PRO A 194 19.00 -28.55 32.65
N GLY A 195 18.07 -28.85 31.73
CA GLY A 195 16.91 -29.71 31.99
C GLY A 195 15.59 -29.40 31.28
N GLY A 196 15.48 -28.39 30.40
CA GLY A 196 14.19 -27.97 29.81
C GLY A 196 13.89 -28.41 28.36
N TRP A 197 13.04 -29.44 28.19
CA TRP A 197 12.08 -29.78 27.10
C TRP A 197 12.44 -29.66 25.58
N ASN A 198 13.57 -29.09 25.16
CA ASN A 198 13.85 -28.80 23.75
C ASN A 198 14.45 -29.97 22.93
N SER A 199 14.49 -31.19 23.47
CA SER A 199 15.06 -32.36 22.77
C SER A 199 14.31 -32.78 21.51
N LEU A 200 13.05 -32.36 21.32
CA LEU A 200 12.25 -32.73 20.15
C LEU A 200 12.47 -31.81 18.94
N ALA A 201 12.91 -30.56 19.13
CA ALA A 201 13.17 -29.64 18.01
C ALA A 201 14.53 -29.89 17.33
N ALA A 202 15.46 -30.58 18.01
CA ALA A 202 16.77 -30.93 17.46
C ALA A 202 16.75 -32.17 16.55
N ALA A 203 15.70 -33.00 16.61
CA ALA A 203 15.62 -34.25 15.86
C ALA A 203 15.29 -34.08 14.36
N GLY A 204 14.91 -32.87 13.93
CA GLY A 204 14.41 -32.61 12.57
C GLY A 204 15.39 -31.93 11.62
N ARG A 205 16.65 -31.64 12.01
CA ARG A 205 17.60 -31.02 11.08
C ARG A 205 18.06 -32.06 10.05
N PRO A 206 17.81 -31.86 8.75
CA PRO A 206 18.36 -32.71 7.69
C PRO A 206 19.89 -32.64 7.76
N LEU A 207 20.54 -33.80 7.80
CA LEU A 207 21.99 -33.88 7.67
C LEU A 207 22.42 -33.20 6.37
N PRO A 208 23.50 -32.40 6.38
CA PRO A 208 24.03 -31.82 5.16
C PRO A 208 24.38 -32.95 4.17
N PRO A 209 24.06 -32.80 2.87
CA PRO A 209 24.35 -33.80 1.87
C PRO A 209 25.85 -34.09 1.86
N ALA A 210 26.21 -35.37 1.98
CA ALA A 210 27.58 -35.84 1.91
C ALA A 210 28.26 -35.29 0.66
N GLY A 211 29.45 -34.72 0.85
CA GLY A 211 30.18 -33.94 -0.15
C GLY A 211 30.29 -34.65 -1.50
N ARG A 212 30.03 -33.89 -2.57
CA ARG A 212 30.36 -34.30 -3.94
C ARG A 212 31.89 -34.41 -4.07
N PRO A 213 32.42 -35.52 -4.60
CA PRO A 213 33.83 -35.60 -4.97
C PRO A 213 34.13 -34.54 -6.02
N THR A 214 35.16 -33.73 -5.76
CA THR A 214 35.70 -32.77 -6.72
C THR A 214 36.41 -33.52 -7.84
N GLU A 215 35.77 -33.59 -9.01
CA GLU A 215 36.40 -34.06 -10.24
C GLU A 215 37.41 -32.99 -10.70
N SER A 216 38.70 -33.30 -10.55
CA SER A 216 39.79 -32.51 -11.09
C SER A 216 39.86 -32.74 -12.61
N MET A 217 39.20 -31.87 -13.38
CA MET A 217 39.43 -31.82 -14.83
C MET A 217 40.79 -31.17 -15.09
N GLY A 218 41.72 -32.01 -15.54
CA GLY A 218 43.03 -31.60 -16.03
C GLY A 218 42.91 -30.75 -17.29
N ALA A 219 43.67 -29.67 -17.32
CA ALA A 219 43.93 -28.88 -18.52
C ALA A 219 45.00 -29.59 -19.37
N SER A 220 44.77 -29.64 -20.67
CA SER A 220 45.77 -29.87 -21.72
C SER A 220 45.58 -28.81 -22.79
#